data_AF-A0A485K9G7-F1
#
_entry.id   AF-A0A485K9G7-F1
#
_cell.length_a   1.000
_cell.length_b   1.000
_cell.length_c   1.000
_cell.angle_alpha   90.00
_cell.angle_beta   90.00
_cell.angle_gamma   90.00
#
_symmetry.space_group_name_H-M   'P 1'
#
loop_
_entity.id
_entity.type
_entity.pdbx_description
1 polymer ?
#
loop_
_entity_poly.entity_id
_entity_poly.type
_entity_poly.pdbx_seq_one_letter_code
_entity_poly.pdbx_strand_id
1 'polypeptide(L)'
;MLSFFALAFALAASTVNAAATCPPADATLQSVTFTGYVMDNFCIDMGTMVDNPNNKTLVAPQLHSIHCLIDLEPCIKSQYAMLEKLATPVNDTLYAVKYQLGADGSALALQYAKAAKAKSATRGFTATVTGYSDGKNAALQCVTLAKTINVDGKDMALTDADLAAVAPSTAATTTTPTTTVAPKTSWATTTVTATTAVVAASSFAWLLV
;
A
#
# COMPACT_ATOMS: atom_id res chain seq x y z
N MET A 1 42.38 -9.37 43.69
CA MET A 1 41.25 -9.92 42.91
C MET A 1 40.33 -8.77 42.54
N LEU A 2 40.44 -8.22 41.33
CA LEU A 2 39.39 -7.38 40.74
C LEU A 2 39.39 -7.64 39.24
N SER A 3 38.40 -8.43 38.81
CA SER A 3 38.12 -8.72 37.41
C SER A 3 37.48 -7.48 36.76
N PHE A 4 38.10 -6.95 35.72
CA PHE A 4 37.47 -6.00 34.82
C PHE A 4 36.67 -6.77 33.77
N PHE A 5 35.34 -6.74 33.88
CA PHE A 5 34.43 -7.17 32.82
C PHE A 5 34.45 -6.12 31.70
N ALA A 6 35.06 -6.45 30.56
CA ALA A 6 34.94 -5.65 29.35
C ALA A 6 33.56 -5.93 28.72
N LEU A 7 32.66 -4.94 28.78
CA LEU A 7 31.39 -4.96 28.09
C LEU A 7 31.65 -4.69 26.59
N ALA A 8 31.63 -5.74 25.77
CA ALA A 8 31.65 -5.60 24.32
C ALA A 8 30.29 -5.06 23.86
N PHE A 9 30.26 -3.79 23.44
CA PHE A 9 29.12 -3.20 22.75
C PHE A 9 29.09 -3.77 21.32
N ALA A 10 28.21 -4.74 21.07
CA ALA A 10 27.93 -5.20 19.72
C ALA A 10 27.13 -4.11 18.99
N LEU A 11 27.73 -3.45 18.00
CA LEU A 11 27.01 -2.63 17.04
C LEU A 11 26.09 -3.55 16.23
N ALA A 12 24.79 -3.50 16.49
CA ALA A 12 23.79 -4.02 15.57
C ALA A 12 23.82 -3.14 14.31
N ALA A 13 24.37 -3.66 13.21
CA ALA A 13 24.27 -3.04 11.91
C ALA A 13 22.79 -3.07 11.48
N SER A 14 22.14 -1.92 11.55
CA SER A 14 20.82 -1.71 10.97
C SER A 14 20.92 -2.01 9.48
N THR A 15 20.32 -3.11 9.03
CA THR A 15 20.18 -3.40 7.60
C THR A 15 19.29 -2.32 6.99
N VAL A 16 19.90 -1.35 6.32
CA VAL A 16 19.16 -0.45 5.43
C VAL A 16 18.54 -1.32 4.34
N ASN A 17 17.21 -1.33 4.24
CA ASN A 17 16.52 -1.88 3.09
C ASN A 17 17.05 -1.14 1.87
N ALA A 18 17.93 -1.79 1.10
CA ALA A 18 18.39 -1.24 -0.17
C ALA A 18 17.15 -1.05 -1.05
N ALA A 19 16.98 0.15 -1.59
CA ALA A 19 15.98 0.39 -2.61
C ALA A 19 16.18 -0.61 -3.75
N ALA A 20 15.11 -1.26 -4.21
CA ALA A 20 15.19 -2.21 -5.31
C ALA A 20 15.80 -1.52 -6.54
N THR A 21 16.89 -2.08 -7.07
CA THR A 21 17.52 -1.56 -8.29
C THR A 21 16.77 -2.05 -9.51
N CYS A 22 16.43 -1.14 -10.43
CA CYS A 22 15.77 -1.44 -11.68
C CYS A 22 16.69 -1.12 -12.88
N PRO A 23 16.89 -2.04 -13.84
CA PRO A 23 16.28 -3.38 -13.91
C PRO A 23 16.82 -4.33 -12.84
N PRO A 24 16.06 -5.39 -12.46
CA PRO A 24 16.54 -6.39 -11.51
C PRO A 24 17.81 -7.07 -12.01
N ALA A 25 18.73 -7.40 -11.10
CA ALA A 25 19.97 -8.13 -11.43
C ALA A 25 19.73 -9.63 -11.71
N ASP A 26 18.56 -10.15 -11.34
CA ASP A 26 18.19 -11.54 -11.57
C ASP A 26 17.85 -11.77 -13.05
N ALA A 27 18.76 -12.44 -13.76
CA ALA A 27 18.63 -12.77 -15.18
C ALA A 27 17.52 -13.78 -15.49
N THR A 28 16.92 -14.43 -14.49
CA THR A 28 15.77 -15.33 -14.68
C THR A 28 14.47 -14.57 -14.89
N LEU A 29 14.40 -13.31 -14.48
CA LEU A 29 13.23 -12.46 -14.64
C LEU A 29 13.07 -11.99 -16.08
N GLN A 30 11.84 -12.06 -16.59
CA GLN A 30 11.48 -11.62 -17.93
C GLN A 30 10.68 -10.32 -17.86
N SER A 31 11.02 -9.38 -18.75
CA SER A 31 10.24 -8.17 -18.93
C SER A 31 8.88 -8.52 -19.52
N VAL A 32 7.81 -8.05 -18.90
CA VAL A 32 6.43 -8.23 -19.34
C VAL A 32 5.75 -6.88 -19.46
N THR A 33 4.87 -6.75 -20.45
CA THR A 33 3.96 -5.61 -20.60
C THR A 33 2.54 -6.13 -20.67
N PHE A 34 1.65 -5.55 -19.87
CA PHE A 34 0.29 -6.03 -19.73
C PHE A 34 -0.71 -4.88 -19.54
N THR A 35 -1.84 -4.95 -20.24
CA THR A 35 -2.95 -4.01 -20.10
C THR A 35 -4.15 -4.73 -19.51
N GLY A 36 -4.70 -4.17 -18.43
CA GLY A 36 -5.87 -4.74 -17.76
C GLY A 36 -6.42 -3.83 -16.68
N TYR A 37 -7.48 -4.29 -16.01
CA TYR A 37 -8.05 -3.55 -14.89
C TYR A 37 -7.15 -3.65 -13.68
N VAL A 38 -6.92 -2.51 -13.00
CA VAL A 38 -6.34 -2.49 -11.67
C VAL A 38 -7.47 -2.62 -10.65
N MET A 39 -7.29 -3.52 -9.70
CA MET A 39 -8.24 -3.75 -8.62
C MET A 39 -7.50 -4.07 -7.33
N ASP A 40 -8.02 -3.61 -6.20
CA ASP A 40 -7.47 -3.94 -4.89
C ASP A 40 -7.82 -5.38 -4.49
N ASN A 41 -6.92 -6.02 -3.75
CA ASN A 41 -7.11 -7.40 -3.32
C ASN A 41 -8.30 -7.56 -2.35
N PHE A 42 -8.64 -6.52 -1.58
CA PHE A 42 -9.78 -6.57 -0.67
C PHE A 42 -11.12 -6.75 -1.40
N CYS A 43 -11.38 -5.97 -2.44
CA CYS A 43 -12.55 -6.14 -3.30
C CYS A 43 -12.55 -7.50 -4.02
N ILE A 44 -11.37 -7.97 -4.45
CA ILE A 44 -11.25 -9.30 -5.07
C ILE A 44 -11.67 -10.39 -4.08
N ASP A 45 -11.13 -10.37 -2.87
CA ASP A 45 -11.39 -11.37 -1.83
C ASP A 45 -12.84 -11.32 -1.32
N MET A 46 -13.43 -10.13 -1.26
CA MET A 46 -14.83 -9.95 -0.89
C MET A 46 -15.80 -10.43 -2.00
N GLY A 47 -15.36 -10.44 -3.26
CA GLY A 47 -16.13 -10.90 -4.42
C GLY A 47 -17.16 -9.89 -4.98
N THR A 48 -17.40 -8.80 -4.28
CA THR A 48 -18.31 -7.71 -4.68
C THR A 48 -17.68 -6.34 -4.43
N MET A 49 -18.23 -5.28 -5.02
CA MET A 49 -17.74 -3.92 -4.77
C MET A 49 -18.21 -3.43 -3.40
N VAL A 50 -17.32 -2.76 -2.66
CA VAL A 50 -17.62 -2.22 -1.31
C VAL A 50 -18.75 -1.19 -1.35
N ASP A 51 -18.76 -0.34 -2.36
CA ASP A 51 -19.76 0.72 -2.53
C ASP A 51 -21.07 0.23 -3.18
N ASN A 52 -21.06 -0.93 -3.84
CA ASN A 52 -22.22 -1.52 -4.48
C ASN A 52 -22.14 -3.05 -4.53
N PRO A 53 -22.68 -3.75 -3.52
CA PRO A 53 -22.57 -5.21 -3.41
C PRO A 53 -23.33 -5.97 -4.50
N ASN A 54 -24.17 -5.30 -5.31
CA ASN A 54 -24.81 -5.94 -6.47
C ASN A 54 -23.83 -6.18 -7.63
N ASN A 55 -22.68 -5.50 -7.62
CA ASN A 55 -21.67 -5.64 -8.66
C ASN A 55 -20.58 -6.60 -8.19
N LYS A 56 -20.39 -7.70 -8.93
CA LYS A 56 -19.31 -8.67 -8.68
C LYS A 56 -18.00 -8.17 -9.29
N THR A 57 -16.91 -8.25 -8.53
CA THR A 57 -15.60 -7.66 -8.87
C THR A 57 -14.96 -8.30 -10.09
N LEU A 58 -14.88 -9.64 -10.11
CA LEU A 58 -14.31 -10.40 -11.23
C LEU A 58 -15.30 -10.66 -12.40
N VAL A 59 -16.45 -9.99 -12.41
CA VAL A 59 -17.43 -10.03 -13.52
C VAL A 59 -17.50 -8.67 -14.20
N ALA A 60 -17.58 -7.59 -13.41
CA ALA A 60 -17.74 -6.23 -13.91
C ALA A 60 -16.69 -5.27 -13.33
N PRO A 61 -15.38 -5.50 -13.54
CA PRO A 61 -14.32 -4.67 -12.98
C PRO A 61 -14.37 -3.20 -13.45
N GLN A 62 -15.00 -2.92 -14.60
CA GLN A 62 -15.27 -1.57 -15.08
C GLN A 62 -16.19 -0.75 -14.15
N LEU A 63 -16.93 -1.42 -13.25
CA LEU A 63 -17.81 -0.77 -12.28
C LEU A 63 -17.10 -0.42 -10.98
N HIS A 64 -15.84 -0.82 -10.81
CA HIS A 64 -15.06 -0.54 -9.62
C HIS A 64 -14.80 0.97 -9.51
N SER A 65 -15.29 1.60 -8.44
CA SER A 65 -15.16 3.05 -8.30
C SER A 65 -13.72 3.45 -7.97
N ILE A 66 -13.32 4.62 -8.45
CA ILE A 66 -12.02 5.20 -8.08
C ILE A 66 -11.95 5.48 -6.57
N HIS A 67 -13.09 5.74 -5.91
CA HIS A 67 -13.17 5.91 -4.46
C HIS A 67 -12.61 4.71 -3.70
N CYS A 68 -12.98 3.49 -4.10
CA CYS A 68 -12.43 2.26 -3.50
C CYS A 68 -10.92 2.17 -3.71
N LEU A 69 -10.41 2.61 -4.86
CA LEU A 69 -8.98 2.61 -5.14
C LEU A 69 -8.18 3.61 -4.30
N ILE A 70 -8.74 4.76 -3.91
CA ILE A 70 -7.92 5.86 -3.36
C ILE A 70 -8.26 6.32 -1.94
N ASP A 71 -9.47 6.03 -1.46
CA ASP A 71 -9.98 6.59 -0.20
C ASP A 71 -10.19 5.51 0.88
N LEU A 72 -10.51 4.28 0.48
CA LEU A 72 -10.81 3.21 1.42
C LEU A 72 -9.53 2.52 1.90
N GLU A 73 -9.18 2.74 3.16
CA GLU A 73 -7.96 2.20 3.77
C GLU A 73 -7.81 0.68 3.63
N PRO A 74 -8.86 -0.17 3.78
CA PRO A 74 -8.74 -1.61 3.55
C PRO A 74 -8.32 -1.95 2.11
N CYS A 75 -8.92 -1.27 1.12
CA CYS A 75 -8.59 -1.46 -0.30
C CYS A 75 -7.14 -1.04 -0.57
N ILE A 76 -6.72 0.13 -0.10
CA ILE A 76 -5.35 0.63 -0.29
C ILE A 76 -4.33 -0.30 0.37
N LYS A 77 -4.56 -0.72 1.62
CA LYS A 77 -3.64 -1.59 2.37
C LYS A 77 -3.54 -2.99 1.78
N SER A 78 -4.60 -3.47 1.14
CA SER A 78 -4.61 -4.78 0.49
C SER A 78 -3.74 -4.85 -0.77
N GLN A 79 -3.20 -3.71 -1.24
CA GLN A 79 -2.44 -3.60 -2.49
C GLN A 79 -3.31 -3.94 -3.72
N TYR A 80 -2.75 -3.73 -4.91
CA TYR A 80 -3.48 -3.90 -6.15
C TYR A 80 -2.92 -5.02 -7.03
N ALA A 81 -3.83 -5.58 -7.82
CA ALA A 81 -3.57 -6.58 -8.83
C ALA A 81 -3.99 -6.07 -10.21
N MET A 82 -3.36 -6.63 -11.23
CA MET A 82 -3.79 -6.54 -12.62
C MET A 82 -4.70 -7.72 -12.95
N LEU A 83 -5.88 -7.43 -13.49
CA LEU A 83 -6.83 -8.44 -13.93
C LEU A 83 -6.71 -8.71 -15.43
N GLU A 84 -6.71 -9.98 -15.80
CA GLU A 84 -6.90 -10.42 -17.19
C GLU A 84 -8.31 -10.94 -17.40
N LYS A 85 -8.82 -10.76 -18.63
CA LYS A 85 -10.06 -11.38 -19.05
C LYS A 85 -9.80 -12.86 -19.33
N LEU A 86 -10.62 -13.73 -18.77
CA LEU A 86 -10.57 -15.16 -19.04
C LEU A 86 -11.06 -15.46 -20.46
N ALA A 87 -10.35 -16.35 -21.16
CA ALA A 87 -10.78 -16.85 -22.46
C ALA A 87 -12.10 -17.65 -22.37
N THR A 88 -12.30 -18.34 -21.25
CA THR A 88 -13.54 -19.06 -20.94
C THR A 88 -13.96 -18.73 -19.51
N PRO A 89 -15.19 -18.24 -19.30
CA PRO A 89 -15.71 -17.99 -17.95
C PRO A 89 -15.68 -19.23 -17.07
N VAL A 90 -15.43 -19.04 -15.77
CA VAL A 90 -15.50 -20.11 -14.77
C VAL A 90 -16.47 -19.68 -13.68
N ASN A 91 -17.58 -20.40 -13.49
CA ASN A 91 -18.62 -20.05 -12.50
C ASN A 91 -19.05 -18.57 -12.61
N ASP A 92 -19.40 -18.13 -13.82
CA ASP A 92 -19.75 -16.74 -14.19
C ASP A 92 -18.63 -15.69 -14.02
N THR A 93 -17.46 -16.10 -13.53
CA THR A 93 -16.29 -15.22 -13.40
C THR A 93 -15.68 -14.97 -14.79
N LEU A 94 -15.47 -13.70 -15.12
CA LEU A 94 -14.98 -13.26 -16.43
C LEU A 94 -13.53 -12.79 -16.39
N TYR A 95 -13.00 -12.49 -15.20
CA TYR A 95 -11.66 -11.99 -14.99
C TYR A 95 -10.93 -12.77 -13.91
N ALA A 96 -9.60 -12.81 -13.98
CA ALA A 96 -8.76 -13.38 -12.94
C ALA A 96 -7.54 -12.48 -12.69
N VAL A 97 -6.94 -12.62 -11.51
CA VAL A 97 -5.65 -11.99 -11.22
C VAL A 97 -4.59 -12.56 -12.12
N LYS A 98 -3.95 -11.69 -12.91
CA LYS A 98 -2.80 -12.04 -13.74
C LYS A 98 -1.50 -11.71 -13.05
N TYR A 99 -1.41 -10.51 -12.50
CA TYR A 99 -0.21 -10.03 -11.81
C TYR A 99 -0.58 -9.33 -10.50
N GLN A 100 0.28 -9.48 -9.51
CA GLN A 100 0.28 -8.70 -8.27
C GLN A 100 1.29 -7.56 -8.43
N LEU A 101 0.87 -6.33 -8.14
CA LEU A 101 1.74 -5.15 -8.33
C LEU A 101 2.75 -4.96 -7.19
N GLY A 102 2.57 -5.65 -6.07
CA GLY A 102 3.41 -5.50 -4.88
C GLY A 102 3.35 -4.07 -4.31
N ALA A 103 4.23 -3.75 -3.36
CA ALA A 103 4.21 -2.45 -2.69
C ALA A 103 4.49 -1.28 -3.65
N ASP A 104 5.57 -1.35 -4.44
CA ASP A 104 6.00 -0.26 -5.30
C ASP A 104 5.02 -0.01 -6.46
N GLY A 105 4.60 -1.08 -7.14
CA GLY A 105 3.61 -0.99 -8.20
C GLY A 105 2.24 -0.53 -7.68
N SER A 106 1.88 -0.91 -6.46
CA SER A 106 0.64 -0.45 -5.83
C SER A 106 0.68 1.02 -5.45
N ALA A 107 1.82 1.52 -4.97
CA ALA A 107 2.01 2.94 -4.71
C ALA A 107 1.86 3.76 -6.01
N LEU A 108 2.40 3.25 -7.12
CA LEU A 108 2.26 3.89 -8.44
C LEU A 108 0.82 3.84 -8.95
N ALA A 109 0.13 2.70 -8.82
CA ALA A 109 -1.28 2.57 -9.18
C ALA A 109 -2.17 3.54 -8.37
N LEU A 110 -1.94 3.66 -7.06
CA LEU A 110 -2.62 4.62 -6.19
C LEU A 110 -2.37 6.07 -6.65
N GLN A 111 -1.13 6.42 -6.97
CA GLN A 111 -0.79 7.75 -7.49
C GLN A 111 -1.55 8.06 -8.78
N TYR A 112 -1.57 7.11 -9.73
CA TYR A 112 -2.27 7.29 -11.00
C TYR A 112 -3.78 7.37 -10.81
N ALA A 113 -4.37 6.56 -9.93
CA ALA A 113 -5.79 6.62 -9.60
C ALA A 113 -6.17 7.97 -8.97
N LYS A 114 -5.33 8.53 -8.09
CA LYS A 114 -5.52 9.88 -7.54
C LYS A 114 -5.44 10.97 -8.61
N ALA A 115 -4.47 10.89 -9.51
CA ALA A 115 -4.34 11.84 -10.62
C ALA A 115 -5.54 11.75 -11.57
N ALA A 116 -6.01 10.53 -11.87
CA ALA A 116 -7.22 10.31 -12.64
C ALA A 116 -8.45 10.92 -11.95
N LYS A 117 -8.59 10.73 -10.63
CA LYS A 117 -9.68 11.30 -9.85
C LYS A 117 -9.67 12.82 -9.90
N ALA A 118 -8.50 13.45 -9.80
CA ALA A 118 -8.35 14.90 -9.91
C ALA A 118 -8.80 15.43 -11.29
N LYS A 119 -8.75 14.58 -12.32
CA LYS A 119 -9.27 14.84 -13.67
C LYS A 119 -10.69 14.29 -13.88
N SER A 120 -11.46 14.13 -12.80
CA SER A 120 -12.87 13.74 -12.78
C SER A 120 -13.17 12.27 -13.09
N ALA A 121 -12.18 11.35 -13.04
CA ALA A 121 -12.44 9.93 -13.19
C ALA A 121 -13.39 9.39 -12.10
N THR A 122 -14.34 8.52 -12.46
CA THR A 122 -15.31 7.97 -11.50
C THR A 122 -15.16 6.48 -11.24
N ARG A 123 -14.89 5.67 -12.27
CA ARG A 123 -14.82 4.21 -12.16
C ARG A 123 -13.96 3.57 -13.24
N GLY A 124 -13.71 2.27 -13.08
CA GLY A 124 -13.14 1.38 -14.07
C GLY A 124 -11.74 1.81 -14.45
N PHE A 125 -10.74 1.41 -13.67
CA PHE A 125 -9.36 1.83 -13.89
C PHE A 125 -8.60 0.76 -14.67
N THR A 126 -8.29 1.03 -15.93
CA THR A 126 -7.42 0.19 -16.77
C THR A 126 -6.08 0.88 -16.96
N ALA A 127 -4.99 0.13 -16.78
CA ALA A 127 -3.65 0.63 -16.99
C ALA A 127 -2.82 -0.36 -17.81
N THR A 128 -1.81 0.16 -18.50
CA THR A 128 -0.74 -0.66 -19.08
C THR A 128 0.45 -0.62 -18.15
N VAL A 129 0.84 -1.77 -17.62
CA VAL A 129 2.01 -1.94 -16.75
C VAL A 129 3.15 -2.62 -17.49
N THR A 130 4.37 -2.18 -17.23
CA THR A 130 5.59 -2.90 -17.60
C THR A 130 6.35 -3.25 -16.32
N GLY A 131 6.85 -4.48 -16.22
CA GLY A 131 7.62 -4.94 -15.08
C GLY A 131 8.36 -6.23 -15.38
N TYR A 132 8.89 -6.87 -14.34
CA TYR A 132 9.68 -8.09 -14.44
C TYR A 132 9.00 -9.23 -13.67
N SER A 133 8.85 -10.40 -14.30
CA SER A 133 8.20 -11.58 -13.72
C SER A 133 9.13 -12.80 -13.77
N ASP A 134 9.05 -13.67 -12.77
CA ASP A 134 9.72 -14.97 -12.74
C ASP A 134 8.93 -16.09 -13.45
N GLY A 135 7.73 -15.79 -13.94
CA GLY A 135 6.81 -16.73 -14.58
C GLY A 135 6.24 -17.80 -13.64
N LYS A 136 6.57 -17.77 -12.34
CA LYS A 136 6.14 -18.75 -11.33
C LYS A 136 5.19 -18.13 -10.33
N ASN A 137 5.41 -16.86 -9.97
CA ASN A 137 4.60 -16.07 -9.07
C ASN A 137 3.94 -14.93 -9.83
N ALA A 138 2.76 -14.50 -9.37
CA ALA A 138 2.07 -13.36 -9.96
C ALA A 138 2.77 -12.01 -9.69
N ALA A 139 3.69 -11.94 -8.73
CA ALA A 139 4.32 -10.69 -8.32
C ALA A 139 5.22 -10.10 -9.42
N LEU A 140 5.02 -8.82 -9.72
CA LEU A 140 5.90 -8.05 -10.60
C LEU A 140 6.94 -7.25 -9.81
N GLN A 141 8.13 -7.15 -10.37
CA GLN A 141 9.20 -6.26 -9.91
C GLN A 141 9.38 -5.08 -10.86
N CYS A 142 9.90 -3.97 -10.34
CA CYS A 142 10.23 -2.78 -11.14
C CYS A 142 9.05 -2.31 -12.02
N VAL A 143 7.87 -2.25 -11.41
CA VAL A 143 6.64 -1.89 -12.09
C VAL A 143 6.66 -0.42 -12.51
N THR A 144 6.33 -0.18 -13.76
CA THR A 144 6.04 1.14 -14.32
C THR A 144 4.67 1.14 -14.96
N LEU A 145 4.00 2.29 -14.99
CA LEU A 145 2.68 2.46 -15.58
C LEU A 145 2.75 3.43 -16.77
N ALA A 146 2.15 3.05 -17.90
CA ALA A 146 1.99 3.95 -19.03
C ALA A 146 1.11 5.15 -18.65
N LYS A 147 1.48 6.35 -19.11
CA LYS A 147 0.80 7.61 -18.81
C LYS A 147 -0.61 7.72 -19.39
N THR A 148 -0.95 6.90 -20.38
CA THR A 148 -2.31 6.78 -20.89
C THR A 148 -3.00 5.62 -20.18
N ILE A 149 -4.03 5.94 -19.41
CA ILE A 149 -4.91 4.98 -18.73
C ILE A 149 -6.29 5.02 -19.40
N ASN A 150 -7.14 4.03 -19.13
CA ASN A 150 -8.55 4.09 -19.51
C ASN A 150 -9.41 4.10 -18.25
N VAL A 151 -10.23 5.14 -18.12
CA VAL A 151 -11.15 5.38 -17.01
C VAL A 151 -12.51 5.80 -17.55
N ASP A 152 -13.59 5.38 -16.89
CA ASP A 152 -14.95 5.63 -17.35
C ASP A 152 -15.20 5.18 -18.82
N GLY A 153 -14.46 4.17 -19.27
CA GLY A 153 -14.50 3.65 -20.64
C GLY A 153 -13.79 4.53 -21.68
N LYS A 154 -12.97 5.50 -21.27
CA LYS A 154 -12.27 6.45 -22.15
C LYS A 154 -10.80 6.58 -21.79
N ASP A 155 -9.98 6.80 -22.80
CA ASP A 155 -8.56 7.05 -22.58
C ASP A 155 -8.34 8.43 -21.95
N MET A 156 -7.46 8.46 -20.96
CA MET A 156 -7.04 9.65 -20.24
C MET A 156 -5.52 9.68 -20.19
N ALA A 157 -4.93 10.75 -20.73
CA ALA A 157 -3.51 11.01 -20.61
C ALA A 157 -3.21 11.74 -19.30
N LEU A 158 -2.26 11.21 -18.53
CA LEU A 158 -1.69 11.83 -17.33
C LEU A 158 -0.32 12.41 -17.66
N THR A 159 -0.08 13.63 -17.22
CA THR A 159 1.22 14.30 -17.34
C THR A 159 2.06 14.10 -16.08
N ASP A 160 3.36 14.36 -16.14
CA ASP A 160 4.20 14.35 -14.93
C ASP A 160 3.73 15.39 -13.90
N ALA A 161 3.17 16.51 -14.36
CA ALA A 161 2.57 17.51 -13.49
C ALA A 161 1.32 16.98 -12.77
N ASP A 162 0.45 16.24 -13.47
CA ASP A 162 -0.72 15.59 -12.85
C ASP A 162 -0.28 14.61 -11.75
N LEU A 163 0.76 13.80 -12.02
CA LEU A 163 1.29 12.82 -11.07
C LEU A 163 2.01 13.48 -9.88
N ALA A 164 2.76 14.55 -10.13
CA ALA A 164 3.45 15.32 -9.08
C ALA A 164 2.46 16.03 -8.15
N ALA A 165 1.34 16.52 -8.68
CA ALA A 165 0.31 17.22 -7.89
C ALA A 165 -0.36 16.33 -6.84
N VAL A 166 -0.39 15.01 -7.05
CA VAL A 166 -1.00 14.03 -6.14
C VAL A 166 0.02 13.17 -5.41
N ALA A 167 1.32 13.36 -5.68
CA ALA A 167 2.37 12.66 -4.97
C ALA A 167 2.23 12.97 -3.47
N PRO A 168 2.43 11.97 -2.58
CA PRO A 168 2.42 12.25 -1.14
C PRO A 168 3.45 13.35 -0.88
N SER A 169 2.97 14.51 -0.41
CA SER A 169 3.85 15.56 0.08
C SER A 169 4.69 14.88 1.16
N THR A 170 5.97 14.71 0.88
CA THR A 170 6.92 14.37 1.92
C THR A 170 6.79 15.53 2.89
N ALA A 171 6.14 15.30 4.03
CA ALA A 171 6.09 16.29 5.08
C ALA A 171 7.54 16.67 5.31
N ALA A 172 7.91 17.88 4.88
CA ALA A 172 9.20 18.43 5.23
C ALA A 172 9.24 18.30 6.74
N THR A 173 10.17 17.49 7.25
CA THR A 173 10.52 17.48 8.66
C THR A 173 10.91 18.92 8.94
N THR A 174 9.92 19.69 9.38
CA THR A 174 10.10 21.04 9.87
C THR A 174 10.86 20.78 11.15
N THR A 175 12.17 20.80 11.03
CA THR A 175 13.07 20.97 12.16
C THR A 175 12.71 22.32 12.73
N THR A 176 11.72 22.32 13.62
CA THR A 176 11.48 23.46 14.50
C THR A 176 12.82 23.72 15.17
N PRO A 177 13.45 24.90 14.98
CA PRO A 177 14.66 25.22 15.72
C PRO A 177 14.27 25.23 17.19
N THR A 178 14.68 24.20 17.92
CA THR A 178 14.63 24.18 19.38
C THR A 178 15.50 25.33 19.85
N THR A 179 14.88 26.46 20.15
CA THR A 179 15.53 27.52 20.90
C THR A 179 15.66 27.01 22.32
N THR A 180 16.84 26.52 22.66
CA THR A 180 17.23 26.19 24.03
C THR A 180 17.15 27.45 24.87
N VAL A 181 16.01 27.69 25.52
CA VAL A 181 15.91 28.66 26.60
C VAL A 181 16.44 27.97 27.86
N ALA A 182 17.54 28.52 28.39
CA ALA A 182 18.15 28.08 29.63
C ALA A 182 17.13 28.11 30.80
N PRO A 183 17.13 27.11 31.70
CA PRO A 183 16.18 27.06 32.80
C PRO A 183 16.51 28.14 33.84
N LYS A 184 15.58 29.07 34.06
CA LYS A 184 15.57 29.89 35.28
C LYS A 184 14.88 29.11 36.38
N THR A 185 15.62 28.89 37.47
CA THR A 185 15.13 28.38 38.75
C THR A 185 14.07 29.29 39.34
N SER A 186 12.85 28.80 39.51
CA SER A 186 11.91 29.32 40.50
C SER A 186 11.00 28.21 40.97
N TRP A 187 10.99 27.99 42.27
CA TRP A 187 10.25 26.95 42.96
C TRP A 187 8.76 27.28 42.98
N ALA A 188 7.93 26.30 42.61
CA ALA A 188 6.52 26.28 42.98
C ALA A 188 6.09 24.82 43.17
N THR A 189 5.87 24.45 44.42
CA THR A 189 5.33 23.18 44.88
C THR A 189 3.85 23.10 44.49
N THR A 190 3.48 22.11 43.67
CA THR A 190 2.08 21.71 43.47
C THR A 190 1.95 20.22 43.75
N THR A 191 1.29 19.92 44.86
CA THR A 191 0.88 18.58 45.30
C THR A 191 -0.17 18.02 44.33
N VAL A 192 0.10 16.85 43.73
CA VAL A 192 -0.92 16.05 43.03
C VAL A 192 -0.99 14.68 43.71
N THR A 193 -2.11 14.44 44.36
CA THR A 193 -2.48 13.17 45.00
C THR A 193 -2.73 12.12 43.92
N ALA A 194 -1.99 11.02 43.95
CA ALA A 194 -2.20 9.87 43.10
C ALA A 194 -3.28 8.96 43.68
N THR A 195 -4.36 8.73 42.92
CA THR A 195 -5.36 7.70 43.22
C THR A 195 -4.97 6.42 42.48
N THR A 196 -4.56 5.39 43.21
CA THR A 196 -4.26 4.05 42.71
C THR A 196 -5.53 3.34 42.23
N ALA A 197 -5.59 2.95 40.96
CA ALA A 197 -6.56 2.00 40.43
C ALA A 197 -5.97 0.58 40.50
N VAL A 198 -6.69 -0.32 41.14
CA VAL A 198 -6.32 -1.73 41.33
C VAL A 198 -6.80 -2.52 40.11
N VAL A 199 -5.87 -3.17 39.39
CA VAL A 199 -6.20 -4.11 38.31
C VAL A 199 -6.33 -5.50 38.93
N ALA A 200 -7.55 -6.04 38.94
CA ALA A 200 -7.83 -7.41 39.34
C ALA A 200 -7.55 -8.36 38.16
N ALA A 201 -6.60 -9.27 38.35
CA ALA A 201 -6.33 -10.37 37.44
C ALA A 201 -7.19 -11.59 37.84
N SER A 202 -8.09 -12.01 36.97
CA SER A 202 -8.85 -13.26 37.13
C SER A 202 -8.19 -14.38 36.33
N SER A 203 -7.70 -15.40 37.03
CA SER A 203 -7.16 -16.63 36.46
C SER A 203 -8.29 -17.63 36.21
N PHE A 204 -8.39 -18.16 34.99
CA PHE A 204 -9.29 -19.28 34.67
C PHE A 204 -8.57 -20.60 34.95
N ALA A 205 -9.06 -21.33 35.96
CA ALA A 205 -8.68 -22.71 36.24
C ALA A 205 -9.61 -23.67 35.49
N TRP A 206 -9.01 -24.66 34.83
CA TRP A 206 -9.68 -25.78 34.18
C TRP A 206 -10.39 -26.68 35.22
N LEU A 207 -11.59 -27.18 34.88
CA LEU A 207 -12.21 -28.29 35.59
C LEU A 207 -12.44 -29.46 34.62
N LEU A 208 -11.87 -30.60 34.99
CA LEU A 208 -12.18 -31.93 34.49
C LEU A 208 -13.60 -32.34 34.91
N VAL A 209 -14.43 -32.76 33.96
CA VAL A 209 -15.34 -33.93 34.03
C VAL A 209 -15.46 -34.50 32.62
#